data_AF-A0A9P5PRU1-F1
#
_entry.id   AF-A0A9P5PRU1-F1
#
_cell.length_a   1.000
_cell.length_b   1.000
_cell.length_c   1.000
_cell.angle_alpha   90.00
_cell.angle_beta   90.00
_cell.angle_gamma   90.00
#
_symmetry.space_group_name_H-M   'P 1'
#
loop_
_entity.id
_entity.type
_entity.pdbx_description
1 polymer ?
#
loop_
_entity_poly.entity_id
_entity_poly.type
_entity_poly.pdbx_seq_one_letter_code
_entity_poly.pdbx_strand_id
1 'polypeptide(L)'
;MALLTEESALLGVEDVASIQLPLLHNYLSRLVSLTLEEKDQIPNILRPDQLTSNRALLASFSLLVLLLFREKKLREQSPRNSPWDTWKHEISTEVEWIQVIDANIEQVWTSFLASFCSTRDIETVLWTEFRIDEKGKPLPVVDFVRSHPILLNHRVIELSMKIRWKQGPFVDHSRSQKYLTSRYDALCTPWLYHFFDLASQLAFLFLLVSYVLKPPRPALYSQPLEYVGSREIMIMILSVSAILHSWTTSLPFVLTLLAFLLKLPSVPFPQEFHFRPPSPESQSAHYPVTRRLRSHSTSTFPAREMSPSCHAHYS
;
A
#
# COMPACT_ATOMS: atom_id res chain seq x y z
N MET A 1 -1.43 31.05 28.79
CA MET A 1 -2.29 30.91 29.99
C MET A 1 -3.74 31.14 29.60
N ALA A 2 -4.38 30.09 29.10
CA ALA A 2 -5.82 29.97 29.02
C ALA A 2 -6.13 28.61 29.66
N LEU A 3 -6.55 28.63 30.91
CA LEU A 3 -7.03 27.45 31.63
C LEU A 3 -8.42 27.14 31.07
N LEU A 4 -8.44 26.37 29.98
CA LEU A 4 -9.67 25.78 29.46
C LEU A 4 -10.09 24.68 30.43
N THR A 5 -11.26 24.88 30.99
CA THR A 5 -12.03 23.98 31.83
C THR A 5 -12.25 22.63 31.12
N GLU A 6 -11.44 21.62 31.46
CA GLU A 6 -11.54 20.25 30.94
C GLU A 6 -12.66 19.41 31.60
N GLU A 7 -13.30 19.90 32.66
CA GLU A 7 -14.23 19.07 33.46
C GLU A 7 -15.60 18.82 32.82
N SER A 8 -16.02 19.56 31.79
CA SER A 8 -17.33 19.34 31.14
C SER A 8 -17.31 18.33 29.98
N ALA A 9 -16.15 17.76 29.63
CA ALA A 9 -16.02 16.86 28.47
C ALA A 9 -16.11 15.36 28.82
N LEU A 10 -16.10 14.99 30.11
CA LEU A 10 -15.97 13.58 30.54
C LEU A 10 -17.29 12.83 30.71
N LEU A 11 -18.44 13.49 30.72
CA LEU A 11 -19.73 12.85 31.05
C LEU A 11 -20.56 12.32 29.86
N GLY A 12 -20.07 12.43 28.62
CA GLY A 12 -20.86 12.07 27.42
C GLY A 12 -20.41 10.82 26.65
N VAL A 13 -19.40 10.08 27.13
CA VAL A 13 -18.64 9.15 26.27
C VAL A 13 -19.00 7.67 26.46
N GLU A 14 -19.58 7.29 27.59
CA GLU A 14 -19.83 5.86 27.87
C GLU A 14 -20.97 5.24 27.03
N ASP A 15 -21.84 6.03 26.41
CA ASP A 15 -23.07 5.49 25.80
C ASP A 15 -22.92 4.99 24.35
N VAL A 16 -21.84 5.27 23.63
CA VAL A 16 -21.79 4.88 22.20
C VAL A 16 -21.63 3.36 22.01
N ALA A 17 -21.02 2.67 22.97
CA ALA A 17 -20.77 1.23 22.89
C ALA A 17 -21.97 0.37 23.28
N SER A 18 -22.97 0.95 23.98
CA SER A 18 -24.22 0.28 24.39
C SER A 18 -25.33 0.45 23.35
N ILE A 19 -25.23 1.47 22.48
CA ILE A 19 -26.22 1.72 21.44
C ILE A 19 -26.20 0.57 20.42
N GLN A 20 -27.32 -0.15 20.35
CA GLN A 20 -27.58 -1.11 19.28
C GLN A 20 -27.67 -0.36 17.95
N LEU A 21 -26.63 -0.45 17.13
CA LEU A 21 -26.60 0.19 15.82
C LEU A 21 -27.58 -0.51 14.86
N PRO A 22 -28.39 0.25 14.10
CA PRO A 22 -29.30 -0.32 13.13
C PRO A 22 -28.56 -1.02 11.97
N LEU A 23 -29.10 -2.15 11.50
CA LEU A 23 -28.56 -2.87 10.33
C LEU A 23 -28.88 -2.12 9.04
N LEU A 24 -27.86 -1.90 8.19
CA LEU A 24 -28.02 -1.11 6.96
C LEU A 24 -28.94 -1.80 5.94
N HIS A 25 -28.99 -3.14 5.92
CA HIS A 25 -29.79 -3.90 4.96
C HIS A 25 -31.28 -3.49 4.97
N ASN A 26 -31.86 -3.26 6.16
CA ASN A 26 -33.27 -2.89 6.32
C ASN A 26 -33.62 -1.53 5.70
N TYR A 27 -32.64 -0.62 5.65
CA TYR A 27 -32.82 0.72 5.09
C TYR A 27 -32.53 0.72 3.59
N LEU A 28 -31.53 -0.05 3.17
CA LEU A 28 -31.25 -0.26 1.75
C LEU A 28 -32.42 -0.94 1.04
N SER A 29 -33.07 -1.93 1.65
CA SER A 29 -34.25 -2.58 1.07
C SER A 29 -35.42 -1.62 0.90
N ARG A 30 -35.66 -0.75 1.91
CA ARG A 30 -36.67 0.33 1.84
C ARG A 30 -36.36 1.35 0.75
N LEU A 31 -35.10 1.77 0.61
CA LEU A 31 -34.68 2.69 -0.45
C LEU A 31 -34.84 2.06 -1.84
N VAL A 32 -34.58 0.76 -1.98
CA VAL A 32 -34.76 0.04 -3.24
C VAL A 32 -36.23 -0.07 -3.64
N SER A 33 -37.15 -0.13 -2.67
CA SER A 33 -38.60 -0.16 -2.93
C SER A 33 -39.23 1.20 -3.24
N LEU A 34 -38.51 2.31 -3.03
CA LEU A 34 -39.04 3.65 -3.30
C LEU A 34 -39.21 3.91 -4.79
N THR A 35 -40.33 4.50 -5.14
CA THR A 35 -40.57 5.05 -6.48
C THR A 35 -39.99 6.47 -6.59
N LEU A 36 -39.77 6.95 -7.82
CA LEU A 36 -39.19 8.28 -8.06
C LEU A 36 -40.08 9.40 -7.50
N GLU A 37 -41.40 9.16 -7.47
CA GLU A 37 -42.40 10.08 -6.91
C GLU A 37 -42.27 10.22 -5.39
N GLU A 38 -41.74 9.21 -4.72
CA GLU A 38 -41.58 9.17 -3.25
C GLU A 38 -40.20 9.64 -2.80
N LYS A 39 -39.38 10.21 -3.70
CA LYS A 39 -38.01 10.64 -3.39
C LYS A 39 -37.92 11.65 -2.23
N ASP A 40 -38.97 12.44 -2.01
CA ASP A 40 -39.02 13.42 -0.92
C ASP A 40 -39.13 12.74 0.47
N GLN A 41 -39.40 11.44 0.52
CA GLN A 41 -39.45 10.64 1.74
C GLN A 41 -38.08 10.12 2.19
N ILE A 42 -37.04 10.21 1.35
CA ILE A 42 -35.68 9.72 1.66
C ILE A 42 -35.18 10.24 3.03
N PRO A 43 -35.27 11.54 3.36
CA PRO A 43 -34.80 12.04 4.65
C PRO A 43 -35.53 11.44 5.86
N ASN A 44 -36.80 11.04 5.70
CA ASN A 44 -37.59 10.43 6.76
C ASN A 44 -37.18 8.96 6.96
N ILE A 45 -36.89 8.24 5.88
CA ILE A 45 -36.45 6.84 5.93
C ILE A 45 -35.07 6.71 6.58
N LEU A 46 -34.20 7.71 6.38
CA LEU A 46 -32.83 7.72 6.90
C LEU A 46 -32.71 8.12 8.38
N ARG A 47 -33.82 8.24 9.11
CA ARG A 47 -33.87 8.62 10.53
C ARG A 47 -34.26 7.44 11.43
N PRO A 48 -33.32 6.55 11.77
CA PRO A 48 -33.55 5.55 12.81
C PRO A 48 -33.83 6.21 14.15
N ASP A 49 -34.91 5.80 14.82
CA ASP A 49 -35.29 6.31 16.14
C ASP A 49 -34.15 6.17 17.16
N GLN A 50 -33.32 5.11 17.02
CA GLN A 50 -32.20 4.83 17.92
C GLN A 50 -31.06 5.87 17.84
N LEU A 51 -30.89 6.57 16.71
CA LEU A 51 -29.79 7.52 16.52
C LEU A 51 -30.23 8.98 16.63
N THR A 52 -31.50 9.25 16.91
CA THR A 52 -32.06 10.61 17.01
C THR A 52 -31.34 11.48 18.04
N SER A 53 -30.82 10.86 19.11
CA SER A 53 -30.09 11.56 20.17
C SER A 53 -28.65 11.95 19.78
N ASN A 54 -28.06 11.27 18.78
CA ASN A 54 -26.67 11.51 18.36
C ASN A 54 -26.61 11.88 16.88
N ARG A 55 -26.52 13.19 16.64
CA ARG A 55 -26.45 13.76 15.30
C ARG A 55 -25.29 13.23 14.47
N ALA A 56 -24.11 13.05 15.04
CA ALA A 56 -22.94 12.58 14.28
C ALA A 56 -23.17 11.13 13.82
N LEU A 57 -23.69 10.26 14.68
CA LEU A 57 -24.06 8.91 14.30
C LEU A 57 -25.18 8.89 13.26
N LEU A 58 -26.18 9.75 13.40
CA LEU A 58 -27.25 9.89 12.42
C LEU A 58 -26.71 10.31 11.05
N ALA A 59 -25.86 11.34 10.99
CA ALA A 59 -25.25 11.78 9.73
C ALA A 59 -24.35 10.69 9.13
N SER A 60 -23.55 10.00 9.94
CA SER A 60 -22.73 8.86 9.51
C SER A 60 -23.58 7.77 8.86
N PHE A 61 -24.65 7.38 9.55
CA PHE A 61 -25.58 6.36 9.11
C PHE A 61 -26.27 6.76 7.80
N SER A 62 -26.84 7.97 7.75
CA SER A 62 -27.53 8.47 6.55
C SER A 62 -26.59 8.55 5.35
N LEU A 63 -25.37 9.06 5.52
CA LEU A 63 -24.35 9.12 4.45
C LEU A 63 -23.97 7.73 3.96
N LEU A 64 -23.72 6.79 4.88
CA LEU A 64 -23.32 5.44 4.50
C LEU A 64 -24.42 4.72 3.71
N VAL A 65 -25.67 4.81 4.16
CA VAL A 65 -26.82 4.22 3.47
C VAL A 65 -26.98 4.82 2.06
N LEU A 66 -26.89 6.15 1.93
CA LEU A 66 -26.99 6.83 0.64
C LEU A 66 -25.83 6.47 -0.31
N LEU A 67 -24.60 6.42 0.20
CA LEU A 67 -23.41 6.06 -0.58
C LEU A 67 -23.46 4.60 -1.05
N LEU A 68 -23.89 3.67 -0.19
CA LEU A 68 -24.11 2.27 -0.55
C LEU A 68 -25.21 2.12 -1.60
N PHE A 69 -26.31 2.84 -1.44
CA PHE A 69 -27.41 2.83 -2.41
C PHE A 69 -26.96 3.37 -3.77
N ARG A 70 -26.18 4.46 -3.77
CA ARG A 70 -25.54 5.01 -4.98
C ARG A 70 -24.64 3.99 -5.66
N GLU A 71 -23.74 3.35 -4.91
CA GLU A 71 -22.82 2.36 -5.49
C GLU A 71 -23.59 1.17 -6.07
N LYS A 72 -24.64 0.72 -5.40
CA LYS A 72 -25.53 -0.33 -5.92
C LYS A 72 -26.15 0.09 -7.26
N LYS A 73 -26.66 1.32 -7.37
CA LYS A 73 -27.23 1.85 -8.61
C LYS A 73 -26.20 1.99 -9.73
N LEU A 74 -25.00 2.46 -9.42
CA LEU A 74 -23.90 2.51 -10.40
C LEU A 74 -23.46 1.12 -10.89
N ARG A 75 -23.51 0.10 -10.03
CA ARG A 75 -23.23 -1.29 -10.43
C ARG A 75 -24.34 -1.88 -11.28
N GLU A 76 -25.60 -1.58 -10.97
CA GLU A 76 -26.77 -1.94 -11.79
C GLU A 76 -26.69 -1.30 -13.18
N GLN A 77 -26.14 -0.09 -13.28
CA GLN A 77 -25.91 0.63 -14.54
C GLN A 77 -24.86 0.02 -15.46
N SER A 78 -23.95 -0.81 -14.95
CA SER A 78 -22.86 -1.36 -15.77
C SER A 78 -23.45 -2.22 -16.90
N PRO A 79 -23.47 -1.74 -18.16
CA PRO A 79 -24.27 -2.35 -19.21
C PRO A 79 -23.63 -3.66 -19.63
N ARG A 80 -24.38 -4.76 -19.55
CA ARG A 80 -23.88 -6.05 -20.04
C ARG A 80 -24.18 -6.32 -21.50
N ASN A 81 -25.12 -5.65 -22.16
CA ASN A 81 -25.39 -5.87 -23.58
C ASN A 81 -26.07 -4.64 -24.21
N SER A 82 -25.55 -4.19 -25.36
CA SER A 82 -26.08 -3.12 -26.24
C SER A 82 -25.85 -1.65 -25.83
N PRO A 83 -25.15 -0.86 -26.68
CA PRO A 83 -25.05 0.61 -26.56
C PRO A 83 -26.40 1.33 -26.60
N TRP A 84 -27.40 0.76 -27.26
CA TRP A 84 -28.75 1.35 -27.34
C TRP A 84 -29.52 1.24 -26.03
N ASP A 85 -29.40 0.11 -25.34
CA ASP A 85 -29.98 -0.07 -24.01
C ASP A 85 -29.29 0.86 -23.02
N THR A 86 -27.96 1.01 -23.14
CA THR A 86 -27.17 1.96 -22.34
C THR A 86 -27.71 3.40 -22.50
N TRP A 87 -27.88 3.88 -23.73
CA TRP A 87 -28.42 5.22 -24.01
C TRP A 87 -29.85 5.42 -23.48
N LYS A 88 -30.70 4.40 -23.61
CA LYS A 88 -32.08 4.46 -23.12
C LYS A 88 -32.12 4.50 -21.58
N HIS A 89 -31.26 3.73 -20.91
CA HIS A 89 -31.10 3.77 -19.46
C HIS A 89 -30.50 5.11 -18.97
N GLU A 90 -29.55 5.68 -19.71
CA GLU A 90 -28.96 7.00 -19.43
C GLU A 90 -30.00 8.13 -19.48
N ILE A 91 -30.96 8.07 -20.39
CA ILE A 91 -31.94 9.15 -20.56
C ILE A 91 -33.09 9.12 -19.56
N SER A 92 -33.50 7.95 -19.07
CA SER A 92 -34.93 7.82 -18.71
C SER A 92 -35.26 7.91 -17.23
N THR A 93 -34.39 7.55 -16.29
CA THR A 93 -34.76 7.59 -14.84
C THR A 93 -33.57 7.43 -13.90
N GLU A 94 -32.55 6.68 -14.30
CA GLU A 94 -31.48 6.30 -13.37
C GLU A 94 -30.48 7.43 -13.13
N VAL A 95 -30.22 8.27 -14.13
CA VAL A 95 -29.43 9.49 -13.97
C VAL A 95 -30.12 10.45 -13.00
N GLU A 96 -31.45 10.58 -13.10
CA GLU A 96 -32.22 11.40 -12.16
C GLU A 96 -32.13 10.87 -10.73
N TRP A 97 -32.21 9.55 -10.53
CA TRP A 97 -32.01 8.93 -9.21
C TRP A 97 -30.62 9.21 -8.65
N ILE A 98 -29.57 9.08 -9.45
CA ILE A 98 -28.20 9.38 -8.99
C ILE A 98 -28.07 10.85 -8.59
N GLN A 99 -28.63 11.77 -9.38
CA GLN A 99 -28.64 13.19 -9.03
C GLN A 99 -29.41 13.48 -7.74
N VAL A 100 -30.55 12.83 -7.53
CA VAL A 100 -31.34 12.94 -6.29
C VAL A 100 -30.55 12.39 -5.10
N ILE A 101 -29.89 11.24 -5.25
CA ILE A 101 -29.05 10.66 -4.20
C ILE A 101 -27.87 11.57 -3.88
N ASP A 102 -27.19 12.09 -4.91
CA ASP A 102 -26.06 13.01 -4.75
C ASP A 102 -26.48 14.31 -4.05
N ALA A 103 -27.64 14.87 -4.41
CA ALA A 103 -28.21 16.04 -3.73
C ALA A 103 -28.55 15.75 -2.26
N ASN A 104 -29.09 14.56 -1.94
CA ASN A 104 -29.34 14.16 -0.56
C ASN A 104 -28.05 13.95 0.24
N ILE A 105 -27.00 13.37 -0.36
CA ILE A 105 -25.67 13.23 0.25
C ILE A 105 -25.12 14.60 0.60
N GLU A 106 -25.15 15.54 -0.36
CA GLU A 106 -24.70 16.91 -0.15
C GLU A 106 -25.52 17.61 0.94
N GLN A 107 -26.84 17.45 0.92
CA GLN A 107 -27.73 18.03 1.93
C GLN A 107 -27.44 17.49 3.34
N VAL A 108 -27.28 16.17 3.50
CA VAL A 108 -26.94 15.56 4.80
C VAL A 108 -25.58 16.07 5.29
N TRP A 109 -24.58 16.13 4.41
CA TRP A 109 -23.24 16.60 4.77
C TRP A 109 -23.20 18.08 5.11
N THR A 110 -23.80 18.93 4.28
CA THR A 110 -23.85 20.38 4.49
C THR A 110 -24.70 20.74 5.71
N SER A 111 -25.85 20.08 5.90
CA SER A 111 -26.66 20.28 7.10
C SER A 111 -25.91 19.85 8.36
N PHE A 112 -25.17 18.72 8.32
CA PHE A 112 -24.30 18.32 9.42
C PHE A 112 -23.28 19.42 9.75
N LEU A 113 -22.53 19.90 8.77
CA LEU A 113 -21.50 20.93 8.94
C LEU A 113 -22.04 22.33 9.28
N ALA A 114 -23.29 22.64 8.91
CA ALA A 114 -23.91 23.94 9.16
C ALA A 114 -24.13 24.22 10.65
N SER A 115 -24.04 23.20 11.52
CA SER A 115 -24.04 23.42 12.96
C SER A 115 -22.65 23.24 13.54
N PHE A 116 -22.48 23.68 14.78
CA PHE A 116 -21.21 23.56 15.49
C PHE A 116 -20.79 22.08 15.57
N CYS A 117 -19.74 21.71 14.84
CA CYS A 117 -19.16 20.37 14.83
C CYS A 117 -17.79 20.39 15.48
N SER A 118 -17.56 19.50 16.44
CA SER A 118 -16.22 19.24 16.94
C SER A 118 -15.44 18.35 15.96
N THR A 119 -14.11 18.35 16.05
CA THR A 119 -13.25 17.41 15.31
C THR A 119 -13.65 15.96 15.60
N ARG A 120 -14.07 15.67 16.84
CA ARG A 120 -14.54 14.35 17.24
C ARG A 120 -15.82 13.96 16.49
N ASP A 121 -16.78 14.86 16.36
CA ASP A 121 -18.03 14.57 15.64
C ASP A 121 -17.75 14.25 14.17
N ILE A 122 -16.85 15.00 13.53
CA ILE A 122 -16.43 14.73 12.14
C ILE A 122 -15.80 13.35 12.03
N GLU A 123 -14.91 12.99 12.96
CA GLU A 123 -14.30 11.67 13.00
C GLU A 123 -15.33 10.56 13.25
N THR A 124 -16.30 10.80 14.13
CA THR A 124 -17.44 9.89 14.33
C THR A 124 -18.24 9.75 13.04
N VAL A 125 -18.51 10.82 12.30
CA VAL A 125 -19.23 10.71 11.02
C VAL A 125 -18.47 9.87 10.00
N LEU A 126 -17.16 10.06 9.86
CA LEU A 126 -16.39 9.43 8.79
C LEU A 126 -15.95 8.00 9.10
N TRP A 127 -15.61 7.72 10.36
CA TRP A 127 -14.94 6.49 10.78
C TRP A 127 -15.80 5.56 11.63
N THR A 128 -17.04 5.94 11.97
CA THR A 128 -17.95 4.99 12.63
C THR A 128 -18.26 3.84 11.70
N GLU A 129 -18.11 2.63 12.23
CA GLU A 129 -18.34 1.40 11.53
C GLU A 129 -19.79 0.93 11.71
N PHE A 130 -20.46 0.64 10.59
CA PHE A 130 -21.78 0.00 10.60
C PHE A 130 -21.73 -1.34 9.91
N ARG A 131 -22.65 -2.24 10.25
CA ARG A 131 -22.75 -3.56 9.63
C ARG A 131 -23.91 -3.59 8.66
N ILE A 132 -23.69 -4.16 7.47
CA ILE A 132 -24.77 -4.42 6.51
C ILE A 132 -25.70 -5.49 7.08
N ASP A 133 -25.11 -6.61 7.47
CA ASP A 133 -25.77 -7.78 8.06
C ASP A 133 -25.07 -8.15 9.37
N GLU A 134 -25.71 -8.97 10.21
CA GLU A 134 -25.16 -9.39 11.52
C GLU A 134 -23.75 -10.00 11.43
N LYS A 135 -23.49 -10.73 10.33
CA LYS A 135 -22.21 -11.39 10.03
C LYS A 135 -21.31 -10.59 9.09
N GLY A 136 -21.79 -9.45 8.60
CA GLY A 136 -21.07 -8.63 7.64
C GLY A 136 -19.84 -7.97 8.24
N LYS A 137 -18.85 -7.68 7.39
CA LYS A 137 -17.71 -6.83 7.78
C LYS A 137 -18.24 -5.43 8.15
N PRO A 138 -17.74 -4.82 9.23
CA PRO A 138 -18.01 -3.40 9.48
C PRO A 138 -17.52 -2.53 8.32
N LEU A 139 -18.31 -1.51 8.01
CA LEU A 139 -18.09 -0.58 6.91
C LEU A 139 -18.19 0.86 7.43
N PRO A 140 -17.11 1.64 7.34
CA PRO A 140 -17.12 3.07 7.61
C PRO A 140 -17.50 3.90 6.37
N VAL A 141 -17.98 5.12 6.59
CA VAL A 141 -18.33 6.07 5.51
C VAL A 141 -17.12 6.35 4.60
N VAL A 142 -15.93 6.47 5.18
CA VAL A 142 -14.69 6.80 4.47
C VAL A 142 -14.36 5.85 3.30
N ASP A 143 -14.73 4.56 3.41
CA ASP A 143 -14.47 3.57 2.36
C ASP A 143 -15.21 3.89 1.06
N PHE A 144 -16.32 4.64 1.17
CA PHE A 144 -17.18 5.01 0.06
C PHE A 144 -16.97 6.46 -0.42
N VAL A 145 -16.23 7.29 0.33
CA VAL A 145 -15.93 8.68 -0.04
C VAL A 145 -15.27 8.76 -1.41
N ARG A 146 -14.37 7.81 -1.74
CA ARG A 146 -13.71 7.75 -3.05
C ARG A 146 -14.66 7.68 -4.24
N SER A 147 -15.87 7.16 -4.03
CA SER A 147 -16.85 6.96 -5.10
C SER A 147 -17.63 8.23 -5.43
N HIS A 148 -17.57 9.25 -4.57
CA HIS A 148 -18.41 10.43 -4.66
C HIS A 148 -17.55 11.73 -4.70
N PRO A 149 -17.52 12.45 -5.83
CA PRO A 149 -16.54 13.49 -6.10
C PRO A 149 -16.67 14.71 -5.20
N ILE A 150 -17.88 15.07 -4.76
CA ILE A 150 -18.11 16.25 -3.92
C ILE A 150 -17.49 16.04 -2.53
N LEU A 151 -17.77 14.89 -1.90
CA LEU A 151 -17.19 14.51 -0.61
C LEU A 151 -15.66 14.34 -0.72
N LEU A 152 -15.17 13.72 -1.79
CA LEU A 152 -13.73 13.53 -1.99
C LEU A 152 -12.96 14.86 -2.05
N ASN A 153 -13.54 15.87 -2.70
CA ASN A 153 -12.94 17.21 -2.82
C ASN A 153 -13.23 18.12 -1.62
N HIS A 154 -13.96 17.65 -0.61
CA HIS A 154 -14.33 18.47 0.52
C HIS A 154 -13.17 18.65 1.50
N ARG A 155 -12.80 19.91 1.78
CA ARG A 155 -11.63 20.25 2.61
C ARG A 155 -11.62 19.60 3.99
N VAL A 156 -12.77 19.48 4.64
CA VAL A 156 -12.88 18.83 5.97
C VAL A 156 -12.53 17.35 5.90
N ILE A 157 -12.92 16.67 4.82
CA ILE A 157 -12.65 15.23 4.64
C ILE A 157 -11.16 15.03 4.35
N GLU A 158 -10.58 15.86 3.48
CA GLU A 158 -9.13 15.88 3.23
C GLU A 158 -8.33 16.07 4.53
N LEU A 159 -8.73 17.03 5.37
CA LEU A 159 -8.08 17.29 6.65
C LEU A 159 -8.25 16.13 7.65
N SER A 160 -9.44 15.54 7.74
CA SER A 160 -9.68 14.36 8.60
C SER A 160 -8.83 13.17 8.13
N MET A 161 -8.80 12.87 6.83
CA MET A 161 -7.94 11.83 6.28
C MET A 161 -6.47 12.08 6.58
N LYS A 162 -6.00 13.33 6.44
CA LYS A 162 -4.61 13.71 6.76
C LYS A 162 -4.29 13.53 8.25
N ILE A 163 -5.21 13.90 9.13
CA ILE A 163 -5.06 13.71 10.58
C ILE A 163 -4.99 12.21 10.89
N ARG A 164 -5.95 11.43 10.38
CA ARG A 164 -5.99 9.97 10.55
C ARG A 164 -4.76 9.28 10.01
N TRP A 165 -4.25 9.73 8.86
CA TRP A 165 -3.03 9.19 8.26
C TRP A 165 -1.80 9.38 9.15
N LYS A 166 -1.68 10.57 9.75
CA LYS A 166 -0.55 10.95 10.58
C LYS A 166 -0.63 10.37 11.99
N GLN A 167 -1.83 10.36 12.58
CA GLN A 167 -2.03 10.02 14.00
C GLN A 167 -2.57 8.61 14.20
N GLY A 168 -3.00 7.93 13.13
CA GLY A 168 -3.68 6.65 13.22
C GLY A 168 -5.12 6.81 13.72
N PRO A 169 -5.75 5.71 14.15
CA PRO A 169 -7.09 5.75 14.67
C PRO A 169 -7.19 6.49 16.01
N PHE A 170 -8.21 7.33 16.17
CA PHE A 170 -8.52 7.93 17.47
C PHE A 170 -8.85 6.82 18.47
N VAL A 171 -7.94 6.61 19.42
CA VAL A 171 -8.14 5.65 20.52
C VAL A 171 -8.86 6.37 21.65
N ASP A 172 -10.07 5.95 21.98
CA ASP A 172 -10.75 6.47 23.16
C ASP A 172 -10.02 5.97 24.43
N HIS A 173 -9.28 6.87 25.08
CA HIS A 173 -8.44 6.54 26.23
C HIS A 173 -9.25 6.16 27.47
N SER A 174 -10.54 6.50 27.51
CA SER A 174 -11.45 6.18 28.62
C SER A 174 -11.66 4.67 28.81
N ARG A 175 -11.44 3.86 27.76
CA ARG A 175 -11.84 2.44 27.72
C ARG A 175 -10.71 1.44 28.02
N SER A 176 -9.48 1.90 28.22
CA SER A 176 -8.32 1.01 28.07
C SER A 176 -7.78 0.43 29.39
N GLN A 177 -8.29 -0.75 29.78
CA GLN A 177 -7.54 -1.71 30.61
C GLN A 177 -6.29 -2.29 29.88
N LYS A 178 -6.06 -1.91 28.61
CA LYS A 178 -4.97 -2.41 27.75
C LYS A 178 -4.01 -1.30 27.34
N TYR A 179 -3.53 -0.56 28.34
CA TYR A 179 -2.60 0.56 28.14
C TYR A 179 -1.40 0.20 27.25
N LEU A 180 -0.83 -0.99 27.42
CA LEU A 180 0.35 -1.42 26.68
C LEU A 180 0.09 -1.62 25.18
N THR A 181 -1.00 -2.29 24.79
CA THR A 181 -1.30 -2.49 23.36
C THR A 181 -1.62 -1.17 22.68
N SER A 182 -2.31 -0.25 23.39
CA SER A 182 -2.63 1.07 22.84
C SER A 182 -1.39 1.91 22.48
N ARG A 183 -0.29 1.76 23.23
CA ARG A 183 0.98 2.42 22.90
C ARG A 183 1.62 1.86 21.64
N TYR A 184 1.52 0.54 21.40
CA TYR A 184 2.02 -0.06 20.17
C TYR A 184 1.15 0.32 18.97
N ASP A 185 -0.17 0.33 19.13
CA ASP A 185 -1.10 0.78 18.08
C ASP A 185 -0.84 2.23 17.66
N ALA A 186 -0.47 3.10 18.61
CA ALA A 186 -0.09 4.48 18.34
C ALA A 186 1.22 4.61 17.53
N LEU A 187 2.11 3.61 17.58
CA LEU A 187 3.31 3.57 16.73
C LEU A 187 2.98 3.02 15.33
N CYS A 188 1.98 2.14 15.23
CA CYS A 188 1.50 1.54 13.99
C CYS A 188 0.66 2.51 13.12
N THR A 189 1.12 3.76 12.97
CA THR A 189 0.46 4.73 12.07
C THR A 189 0.67 4.34 10.61
N PRO A 190 -0.33 4.55 9.73
CA PRO A 190 -0.17 4.32 8.29
C PRO A 190 1.06 5.03 7.71
N TRP A 191 1.33 6.26 8.16
CA TRP A 191 2.53 7.00 7.77
C TRP A 191 3.82 6.26 8.13
N LEU A 192 3.92 5.70 9.33
CA LEU A 192 5.11 4.97 9.75
C LEU A 192 5.28 3.66 8.96
N TYR A 193 4.18 2.94 8.68
CA TYR A 193 4.22 1.77 7.80
C TYR A 193 4.74 2.13 6.40
N HIS A 194 4.22 3.20 5.80
CA HIS A 194 4.71 3.66 4.50
C HIS A 194 6.16 4.12 4.54
N PHE A 195 6.58 4.77 5.63
CA PHE A 195 7.98 5.14 5.81
C PHE A 195 8.88 3.91 5.88
N PHE A 196 8.50 2.88 6.65
CA PHE A 196 9.26 1.63 6.73
C PHE A 196 9.26 0.87 5.41
N ASP A 197 8.14 0.81 4.71
CA ASP A 197 8.05 0.20 3.38
C ASP A 197 9.01 0.91 2.40
N LEU A 198 8.93 2.25 2.31
CA LEU A 198 9.84 3.04 1.48
C LEU A 198 11.32 2.85 1.89
N ALA A 199 11.61 2.88 3.19
CA ALA A 199 12.97 2.68 3.69
C ALA A 199 13.50 1.29 3.35
N SER A 200 12.66 0.26 3.41
CA SER A 200 13.02 -1.11 3.02
C SER A 200 13.30 -1.22 1.52
N GLN A 201 12.50 -0.57 0.68
CA GLN A 201 12.70 -0.53 -0.77
C GLN A 201 13.98 0.24 -1.14
N LEU A 202 14.26 1.36 -0.46
CA LEU A 202 15.50 2.12 -0.64
C LEU A 202 16.73 1.33 -0.17
N ALA A 203 16.63 0.63 0.96
CA ALA A 203 17.71 -0.22 1.45
C ALA A 203 17.99 -1.37 0.48
N PHE A 204 16.94 -2.00 -0.04
CA PHE A 204 17.05 -3.04 -1.07
C PHE A 204 17.74 -2.50 -2.34
N LEU A 205 17.29 -1.36 -2.86
CA LEU A 205 17.89 -0.72 -4.02
C LEU A 205 19.36 -0.38 -3.79
N PHE A 206 19.69 0.18 -2.62
CA PHE A 206 21.07 0.49 -2.24
C PHE A 206 21.95 -0.76 -2.21
N LEU A 207 21.47 -1.85 -1.60
CA LEU A 207 22.19 -3.12 -1.57
C LEU A 207 22.39 -3.70 -2.96
N LEU A 208 21.37 -3.63 -3.83
CA LEU A 208 21.45 -4.09 -5.20
C LEU A 208 22.47 -3.26 -6.02
N VAL A 209 22.43 -1.94 -5.90
CA VAL A 209 23.41 -1.05 -6.56
C VAL A 209 24.82 -1.32 -6.04
N SER A 210 25.00 -1.45 -4.72
CA SER A 210 26.28 -1.81 -4.10
C SER A 210 26.80 -3.15 -4.61
N TYR A 211 25.91 -4.14 -4.76
CA TYR A 211 26.21 -5.45 -5.31
C TYR A 211 26.67 -5.36 -6.77
N VAL A 212 25.97 -4.58 -7.61
CA VAL A 212 26.31 -4.38 -9.03
C VAL A 212 27.63 -3.62 -9.21
N LEU A 213 27.85 -2.55 -8.43
CA LEU A 213 29.06 -1.71 -8.54
C LEU A 213 30.31 -2.38 -7.96
N LYS A 214 30.13 -3.20 -6.92
CA LYS A 214 31.21 -3.93 -6.24
C LYS A 214 30.84 -5.41 -6.19
N PRO A 215 30.90 -6.11 -7.33
CA PRO A 215 30.61 -7.54 -7.35
C PRO A 215 31.55 -8.25 -6.36
N PRO A 216 31.05 -9.27 -5.64
CA PRO A 216 31.91 -10.04 -4.75
C PRO A 216 33.10 -10.57 -5.57
N ARG A 217 34.31 -10.45 -5.03
CA ARG A 217 35.50 -10.97 -5.73
C ARG A 217 35.54 -12.47 -5.49
N PRO A 218 35.73 -13.32 -6.52
CA PRO A 218 35.95 -14.74 -6.30
C PRO A 218 37.26 -14.89 -5.54
N ALA A 219 37.19 -15.33 -4.28
CA ALA A 219 38.38 -15.70 -3.54
C ALA A 219 38.84 -17.07 -4.07
N LEU A 220 39.99 -17.09 -4.74
CA LEU A 220 40.51 -18.25 -5.48
C LEU A 220 40.80 -19.49 -4.59
N TYR A 221 40.69 -19.38 -3.26
CA TYR A 221 41.08 -20.41 -2.30
C TYR A 221 40.11 -20.64 -1.12
N SER A 222 38.93 -20.00 -1.10
CA SER A 222 37.97 -20.18 0.01
C SER A 222 36.94 -21.27 -0.27
N GLN A 223 36.48 -21.95 0.79
CA GLN A 223 35.45 -22.98 0.68
C GLN A 223 34.11 -22.39 0.19
N PRO A 224 33.30 -23.14 -0.59
CA PRO A 224 32.09 -22.63 -1.22
C PRO A 224 31.03 -22.06 -0.25
N LEU A 225 31.01 -22.49 1.02
CA LEU A 225 30.10 -21.94 2.04
C LEU A 225 30.57 -20.60 2.63
N GLU A 226 31.87 -20.31 2.63
CA GLU A 226 32.39 -19.00 3.10
C GLU A 226 32.10 -17.87 2.11
N TYR A 227 31.58 -18.21 0.92
CA TYR A 227 31.41 -17.26 -0.18
C TYR A 227 30.14 -16.39 -0.08
N VAL A 228 29.17 -16.77 0.73
CA VAL A 228 27.93 -16.00 0.88
C VAL A 228 28.15 -14.88 1.90
N GLY A 229 28.43 -13.68 1.38
CA GLY A 229 28.58 -12.50 2.21
C GLY A 229 27.27 -12.06 2.88
N SER A 230 27.40 -11.28 3.94
CA SER A 230 26.26 -10.70 4.66
C SER A 230 25.35 -9.86 3.76
N ARG A 231 25.91 -9.22 2.73
CA ARG A 231 25.16 -8.42 1.75
C ARG A 231 24.19 -9.28 0.94
N GLU A 232 24.65 -10.42 0.45
CA GLU A 232 23.88 -11.36 -0.35
C GLU A 232 22.74 -11.96 0.50
N ILE A 233 23.02 -12.29 1.77
CA ILE A 233 22.01 -12.73 2.75
C ILE A 233 20.96 -11.65 2.96
N MET A 234 21.37 -10.38 3.15
CA MET A 234 20.44 -9.26 3.35
C MET A 234 19.55 -9.03 2.11
N ILE A 235 20.10 -9.13 0.90
CA ILE A 235 19.31 -9.03 -0.34
C ILE A 235 18.26 -10.15 -0.38
N MET A 236 18.65 -11.39 -0.10
CA MET A 236 17.71 -12.53 -0.07
C MET A 236 16.60 -12.33 0.97
N ILE A 237 16.94 -11.93 2.20
CA ILE A 237 15.97 -11.69 3.27
C ILE A 237 14.99 -10.57 2.88
N LEU A 238 15.50 -9.46 2.34
CA LEU A 238 14.66 -8.34 1.90
C LEU A 238 13.77 -8.72 0.72
N SER A 239 14.28 -9.49 -0.26
CA SER A 239 13.46 -9.99 -1.36
C SER A 239 12.33 -10.89 -0.88
N VAL A 240 12.61 -11.83 0.04
CA VAL A 240 11.57 -12.69 0.63
C VAL A 240 10.54 -11.86 1.39
N SER A 241 11.00 -10.91 2.20
CA SER A 241 10.13 -10.02 2.98
C SER A 241 9.20 -9.20 2.08
N ALA A 242 9.72 -8.65 0.98
CA ALA A 242 8.93 -7.86 0.03
C ALA A 242 7.90 -8.71 -0.74
N ILE A 243 8.25 -9.95 -1.11
CA ILE A 243 7.33 -10.89 -1.76
C ILE A 243 6.16 -11.24 -0.84
N LEU A 244 6.44 -11.45 0.45
CA LEU A 244 5.40 -11.76 1.45
C LEU A 244 4.49 -10.55 1.73
N HIS A 245 4.98 -9.32 1.56
CA HIS A 245 4.21 -8.11 1.86
C HIS A 245 3.24 -7.71 0.74
N SER A 246 3.70 -7.69 -0.54
CA SER A 246 2.88 -7.23 -1.66
C SER A 246 3.11 -8.07 -2.91
N TRP A 247 2.20 -9.00 -3.19
CA TRP A 247 2.31 -9.89 -4.35
C TRP A 247 2.24 -9.14 -5.70
N THR A 248 1.50 -8.04 -5.79
CA THR A 248 1.22 -7.35 -7.06
C THR A 248 2.36 -6.45 -7.54
N THR A 249 3.21 -5.95 -6.64
CA THR A 249 4.35 -5.07 -6.96
C THR A 249 5.71 -5.76 -6.80
N SER A 250 5.74 -7.06 -6.52
CA SER A 250 6.96 -7.78 -6.11
C SER A 250 7.87 -8.27 -7.25
N LEU A 251 7.52 -8.03 -8.52
CA LEU A 251 8.27 -8.57 -9.66
C LEU A 251 9.81 -8.37 -9.60
N PRO A 252 10.37 -7.18 -9.28
CA PRO A 252 11.83 -7.03 -9.14
C PRO A 252 12.42 -7.83 -7.97
N PHE A 253 11.67 -8.00 -6.87
CA PHE A 253 12.08 -8.80 -5.72
C PHE A 253 12.06 -10.30 -6.03
N VAL A 254 11.06 -10.76 -6.79
CA VAL A 254 10.98 -12.15 -7.28
C VAL A 254 12.13 -12.44 -8.22
N LEU A 255 12.40 -11.57 -9.20
CA LEU A 255 13.49 -11.77 -10.16
C LEU A 255 14.86 -11.80 -9.49
N THR A 256 15.11 -10.90 -8.53
CA THR A 256 16.36 -10.91 -7.76
C THR A 256 16.47 -12.15 -6.90
N LEU A 257 15.41 -12.56 -6.21
CA LEU A 257 15.42 -13.80 -5.43
C LEU A 257 15.72 -15.01 -6.31
N LEU A 258 15.05 -15.12 -7.46
CA LEU A 258 15.27 -16.21 -8.41
C LEU A 258 16.69 -16.19 -8.97
N ALA A 259 17.23 -15.02 -9.31
CA ALA A 259 18.61 -14.89 -9.80
C ALA A 259 19.65 -15.38 -8.78
N PHE A 260 19.41 -15.13 -7.49
CA PHE A 260 20.27 -15.61 -6.41
C PHE A 260 20.06 -17.11 -6.15
N LEU A 261 18.81 -17.58 -6.05
CA LEU A 261 18.49 -18.99 -5.80
C LEU A 261 18.98 -19.92 -6.92
N LEU A 262 18.82 -19.53 -8.18
CA LEU A 262 19.24 -20.33 -9.34
C LEU A 262 20.77 -20.44 -9.47
N LYS A 263 21.51 -19.56 -8.80
CA LYS A 263 22.98 -19.57 -8.84
C LYS A 263 23.61 -20.29 -7.66
N LEU A 264 22.87 -20.56 -6.57
CA LEU A 264 23.41 -21.28 -5.41
C LEU A 264 24.04 -22.63 -5.80
N PRO A 265 25.24 -22.97 -5.27
CA PRO A 265 25.99 -22.26 -4.23
C PRO A 265 26.83 -21.07 -4.74
N SER A 266 26.92 -20.87 -6.05
CA SER A 266 27.61 -19.73 -6.65
C SER A 266 26.75 -18.45 -6.62
N VAL A 267 27.38 -17.30 -6.78
CA VAL A 267 26.71 -15.99 -6.72
C VAL A 267 26.66 -15.43 -8.16
N PRO A 268 25.55 -14.83 -8.62
CA PRO A 268 25.47 -14.33 -9.99
C PRO A 268 26.53 -13.26 -10.27
N PHE A 269 27.57 -13.61 -11.04
CA PHE A 269 28.58 -12.65 -11.46
C PHE A 269 28.15 -11.90 -12.72
N PRO A 270 28.35 -10.57 -12.79
CA PRO A 270 28.03 -9.80 -14.00
C PRO A 270 28.79 -10.29 -15.24
N GLN A 271 29.99 -10.84 -15.03
CA GLN A 271 30.91 -11.21 -16.10
C GLN A 271 30.55 -12.52 -16.83
N GLU A 272 29.68 -13.36 -16.27
CA GLU A 272 29.30 -14.64 -16.89
C GLU A 272 28.39 -14.48 -18.12
N PHE A 273 27.80 -13.30 -18.32
CA PHE A 273 26.95 -13.01 -19.47
C PHE A 273 27.73 -12.48 -20.68
N HIS A 274 29.02 -12.19 -20.53
CA HIS A 274 29.86 -11.88 -21.68
C HIS A 274 30.14 -13.19 -22.42
N PHE A 275 29.47 -13.35 -23.57
CA PHE A 275 29.77 -14.39 -24.55
C PHE A 275 31.26 -14.32 -24.86
N ARG A 276 32.05 -15.23 -24.28
CA ARG A 276 33.46 -15.36 -24.62
C ARG A 276 33.45 -15.96 -26.03
N PRO A 277 33.82 -15.21 -27.09
CA PRO A 277 33.95 -15.80 -28.40
C PRO A 277 34.89 -17.00 -28.26
N PRO A 278 34.60 -18.13 -28.94
CA PRO A 278 35.40 -19.35 -28.80
C PRO A 278 36.88 -18.98 -28.95
N SER A 279 37.68 -19.28 -27.92
CA SER A 279 39.12 -19.05 -27.99
C SER A 279 39.64 -19.76 -29.24
N PRO A 280 40.36 -19.06 -30.13
CA PRO A 280 40.91 -19.67 -31.34
C PRO A 280 41.86 -20.84 -31.06
N GLU A 281 42.34 -21.01 -29.82
CA GLU A 281 43.16 -22.17 -29.42
C GLU A 281 42.40 -23.50 -29.41
N SER A 282 41.06 -23.48 -29.36
CA SER A 282 40.25 -24.70 -29.43
C SER A 282 39.97 -25.19 -30.87
N GLN A 283 40.44 -24.49 -31.89
CA GLN A 283 40.36 -24.92 -33.30
C GLN A 283 41.66 -25.52 -33.85
N SER A 284 42.75 -25.61 -33.06
CA SER A 284 44.05 -26.13 -33.54
C SER A 284 44.26 -27.64 -33.32
N ALA A 285 43.20 -28.44 -33.29
CA ALA A 285 43.30 -29.90 -33.16
C ALA A 285 42.82 -30.63 -34.42
N HIS A 286 43.14 -30.14 -35.62
CA HIS A 286 43.22 -30.96 -36.85
C HIS A 286 43.94 -30.22 -37.98
N TYR A 287 45.26 -30.05 -37.85
CA TYR A 287 46.12 -29.90 -39.01
C TYR A 287 47.25 -30.94 -38.95
N PRO A 288 47.45 -31.77 -39.98
CA PRO A 288 48.54 -32.72 -40.02
C PRO A 288 49.87 -31.96 -40.03
N VAL A 289 50.69 -32.26 -39.03
CA VAL A 289 52.06 -31.78 -38.88
C VAL A 289 52.87 -32.19 -40.11
N THR A 290 53.05 -31.27 -41.07
CA THR A 290 54.11 -31.39 -42.06
C THR A 290 55.38 -30.80 -41.44
N ARG A 291 56.21 -31.73 -40.95
CA ARG A 291 57.55 -31.54 -40.43
C ARG A 291 58.40 -30.74 -41.44
N ARG A 292 58.53 -29.43 -41.24
CA ARG A 292 59.50 -28.59 -41.96
C ARG A 292 60.71 -28.37 -41.07
N LEU A 293 61.77 -29.13 -41.36
CA LEU A 293 63.13 -28.91 -40.87
C LEU A 293 63.53 -27.46 -41.18
N ARG A 294 63.76 -26.66 -40.14
CA ARG A 294 64.47 -25.39 -40.27
C ARG A 294 65.58 -25.35 -39.23
N SER A 295 66.75 -25.72 -39.71
CA SER A 295 68.04 -25.36 -39.15
C SER A 295 68.17 -23.84 -39.09
N HIS A 296 68.45 -23.29 -37.91
CA HIS A 296 69.22 -22.05 -37.71
C HIS A 296 69.60 -22.00 -36.22
N SER A 297 70.82 -22.39 -35.88
CA SER A 297 71.98 -21.49 -35.73
C SER A 297 71.87 -20.60 -34.49
N THR A 298 72.34 -21.19 -33.39
CA THR A 298 73.19 -20.62 -32.34
C THR A 298 73.57 -19.14 -32.52
N SER A 299 73.14 -18.31 -31.57
CA SER A 299 73.79 -17.03 -31.23
C SER A 299 73.60 -16.76 -29.75
N THR A 300 74.56 -17.28 -28.99
CA THR A 300 74.95 -16.93 -27.63
C THR A 300 75.22 -15.42 -27.52
N PHE A 301 74.76 -14.74 -26.46
CA PHE A 301 75.62 -14.01 -25.50
C PHE A 301 74.76 -13.37 -24.37
N PRO A 302 75.29 -13.25 -23.13
CA PRO A 302 74.54 -12.95 -21.92
C PRO A 302 74.85 -11.55 -21.35
N ALA A 303 74.02 -11.07 -20.41
CA ALA A 303 74.32 -10.14 -19.30
C ALA A 303 73.01 -9.43 -18.89
N ARG A 304 72.79 -8.95 -17.69
CA ARG A 304 73.34 -9.12 -16.33
C ARG A 304 72.44 -8.21 -15.48
N GLU A 305 72.10 -8.71 -14.30
CA GLU A 305 71.56 -8.02 -13.13
C GLU A 305 71.59 -6.48 -13.14
N MET A 306 70.46 -5.88 -12.74
CA MET A 306 70.49 -4.76 -11.79
C MET A 306 69.12 -4.60 -11.11
N SER A 307 69.07 -4.99 -9.83
CA SER A 307 68.09 -4.48 -8.87
C SER A 307 68.45 -3.05 -8.48
N PRO A 308 67.46 -2.24 -8.10
CA PRO A 308 67.64 -1.46 -6.88
C PRO A 308 66.45 -1.61 -5.94
N SER A 309 66.83 -2.00 -4.72
CA SER A 309 66.10 -1.78 -3.47
C SER A 309 65.88 -0.28 -3.24
N CYS A 310 64.68 0.11 -2.82
CA CYS A 310 64.44 1.38 -2.13
C CYS A 310 63.44 1.16 -1.00
N HIS A 311 63.99 1.08 0.21
CA HIS A 311 63.31 1.42 1.46
C HIS A 311 62.82 2.87 1.41
N ALA A 312 61.61 3.12 1.93
CA ALA A 312 61.30 4.40 2.57
C ALA A 312 60.28 4.17 3.70
N HIS A 313 60.79 4.27 4.92
CA HIS A 313 60.06 4.60 6.14
C HIS A 313 59.26 5.90 5.94
N TYR A 314 58.04 5.97 6.47
CA TYR A 314 57.52 7.19 7.09
C TYR A 314 56.64 6.84 8.29
N SER A 315 56.84 7.67 9.31
CA SER A 315 56.42 7.57 10.70
C SER A 315 54.93 7.61 10.97
#